data_AF-A0AAD3NEW9-F1
#
_entry.id   AF-A0AAD3NEW9-F1
#
_cell.length_a   1.000
_cell.length_b   1.000
_cell.length_c   1.000
_cell.angle_alpha   90.00
_cell.angle_beta   90.00
_cell.angle_gamma   90.00
#
_symmetry.space_group_name_H-M   'P 1'
#
loop_
_entity.id
_entity.type
_entity.pdbx_description
1 polymer ?
#
loop_
_entity_poly.entity_id
_entity_poly.type
_entity_poly.pdbx_seq_one_letter_code
_entity_poly.pdbx_strand_id
1 'polypeptide(L)'
;MLLIDLGAAAVLLLLCAQCLHGSALPAVSSYEFTAYRMQQYNLAQQKRGCRGAIVVAEARSADEPVLTRRCVIMKVPDFTTEKYLQAQKQNAAAILILLPKNISGISHDTLQSFMVSESKTLLKETLMPVYVAPEDEQLLYMYEEVKQAAATRTSSIFIRVLRSMITATAFQILVSNNAPIKAITDNSIITLEGVLPGAGEDVPTIVITAHYDSYGLAPWLSYGADSNGSGVTILLELARLFQKLYSSSSTRPPYHLMFSLTGGGKYNFLGTKRWIEENLDHAESSLLHDNVAFVLCLDTLASGDELHMHVSRPPKPETPMHTFIHHLEEVVSSRFPWVKVGLVHKKINLVESTVAWEHERYSLRRIPGFTLSHLEDPKSELRGSMLDTMSQVDFRKMKRNGIIIAEALAQYMYNLSDKGSPKDVQVFRGQMEFQDSRMSSLMSFLTSVPRATQLLDKEPSHILMVNSLEHEFKRYLQQVHRHNFRQDKRDPDITFFDQMDQPIVMYRVKPAAFDLFLGGCIAAYLGIVYYAIQNFGCFYTKLKAAVKSKHQ
;
A
#
# COMPACT_ATOMS: atom_id res chain seq x y z
N MET A 1 18.06 -66.02 16.65
CA MET A 1 17.18 -64.89 16.98
C MET A 1 17.85 -63.54 16.76
N LEU A 2 18.95 -63.21 17.45
CA LEU A 2 19.64 -61.90 17.33
C LEU A 2 20.11 -61.48 15.91
N LEU A 3 20.45 -62.42 15.02
CA LEU A 3 20.88 -62.11 13.64
C LEU A 3 19.71 -61.78 12.69
N ILE A 4 18.49 -62.23 13.01
CA ILE A 4 17.29 -61.97 12.21
C ILE A 4 16.74 -60.57 12.56
N ASP A 5 16.83 -60.17 13.83
CA ASP A 5 16.43 -58.84 14.30
C ASP A 5 17.32 -57.71 13.76
N LEU A 6 18.63 -57.98 13.57
CA LEU A 6 19.56 -57.00 12.98
C LEU A 6 19.29 -56.79 11.48
N GLY A 7 18.94 -57.86 10.76
CA GLY A 7 18.54 -57.80 9.36
C GLY A 7 17.21 -57.06 9.17
N ALA A 8 16.24 -57.30 10.07
CA ALA A 8 14.96 -56.58 10.07
C ALA A 8 15.14 -55.09 10.35
N ALA A 9 16.01 -54.70 11.32
CA ALA A 9 16.31 -53.30 11.61
C ALA A 9 17.05 -52.59 10.46
N ALA A 10 17.99 -53.28 9.80
CA ALA A 10 18.71 -52.76 8.65
C ALA A 10 17.78 -52.58 7.42
N VAL A 11 16.86 -53.53 7.20
CA VAL A 11 15.84 -53.45 6.14
C VAL A 11 14.82 -52.35 6.45
N LEU A 12 14.43 -52.16 7.71
CA LEU A 12 13.57 -51.05 8.14
C LEU A 12 14.24 -49.69 7.92
N LEU A 13 15.54 -49.56 8.21
CA LEU A 13 16.34 -48.36 7.95
C LEU A 13 16.49 -48.07 6.45
N LEU A 14 16.69 -49.11 5.62
CA LEU A 14 16.76 -49.00 4.16
C LEU A 14 15.41 -48.62 3.53
N LEU A 15 14.30 -49.17 4.04
CA LEU A 15 12.94 -48.81 3.63
C LEU A 15 12.59 -47.37 4.04
N CYS A 16 13.00 -46.93 5.24
CA CYS A 16 12.85 -45.53 5.65
C CYS A 16 13.65 -44.58 4.74
N ALA A 17 14.86 -44.95 4.32
CA ALA A 17 15.68 -44.15 3.39
C ALA A 17 15.08 -44.07 1.97
N GLN A 18 14.37 -45.11 1.52
CA GLN A 18 13.67 -45.10 0.22
C GLN A 18 12.38 -44.28 0.25
N CYS A 19 11.65 -44.24 1.37
CA CYS A 19 10.48 -43.37 1.54
C CYS A 19 10.81 -41.87 1.66
N LEU A 20 12.09 -41.51 1.77
CA LEU A 20 12.58 -40.12 1.86
C LEU A 20 12.75 -39.43 0.50
N HIS A 21 12.56 -40.12 -0.63
CA HIS A 21 12.66 -39.54 -1.97
C HIS A 21 11.33 -38.94 -2.51
N GLY A 22 10.33 -38.77 -1.64
CA GLY A 22 8.99 -38.32 -2.01
C GLY A 22 8.73 -36.82 -1.84
N SER A 23 9.54 -35.93 -2.43
CA SER A 23 9.10 -34.58 -2.82
C SER A 23 10.07 -33.97 -3.83
N ALA A 24 9.84 -34.28 -5.10
CA ALA A 24 10.58 -33.73 -6.23
C ALA A 24 10.06 -32.31 -6.59
N LEU A 25 10.32 -31.35 -5.71
CA LEU A 25 10.54 -29.96 -6.12
C LEU A 25 12.03 -29.69 -5.88
N PRO A 26 12.73 -28.97 -6.77
CA PRO A 26 14.16 -28.72 -6.60
C PRO A 26 14.35 -28.11 -5.22
N ALA A 27 15.16 -28.77 -4.39
CA ALA A 27 15.56 -28.26 -3.08
C ALA A 27 16.47 -27.05 -3.32
N VAL A 28 15.88 -25.93 -3.73
CA VAL A 28 16.56 -24.65 -3.88
C VAL A 28 17.02 -24.29 -2.47
N SER A 29 18.32 -24.41 -2.23
CA SER A 29 18.94 -24.17 -0.92
C SER A 29 18.79 -22.72 -0.46
N SER A 30 18.59 -21.80 -1.41
CA SER A 30 18.48 -20.36 -1.21
C SER A 30 17.57 -19.75 -2.27
N TYR A 31 16.54 -19.05 -1.85
CA TYR A 31 15.65 -18.30 -2.72
C TYR A 31 15.81 -16.80 -2.45
N GLU A 32 16.00 -16.02 -3.52
CA GLU A 32 16.11 -14.58 -3.45
C GLU A 32 14.83 -13.94 -4.02
N PHE A 33 14.22 -13.04 -3.25
CA PHE A 33 13.04 -12.30 -3.65
C PHE A 33 13.13 -10.84 -3.19
N THR A 34 12.44 -9.97 -3.92
CA THR A 34 12.34 -8.56 -3.53
C THR A 34 11.26 -8.39 -2.48
N ALA A 35 11.61 -7.76 -1.37
CA ALA A 35 10.65 -7.36 -0.35
C ALA A 35 10.71 -5.84 -0.15
N TYR A 36 9.55 -5.27 0.14
CA TYR A 36 9.38 -3.84 0.30
C TYR A 36 9.25 -3.52 1.77
N ARG A 37 10.15 -2.67 2.26
CA ARG A 37 10.14 -2.23 3.65
C ARG A 37 8.97 -1.29 3.89
N MET A 38 8.40 -1.39 5.09
CA MET A 38 7.43 -0.41 5.59
C MET A 38 8.03 1.00 5.54
N GLN A 39 7.17 1.99 5.27
CA GLN A 39 7.62 3.36 5.10
C GLN A 39 8.32 3.88 6.37
N GLN A 40 9.24 4.81 6.18
CA GLN A 40 9.86 5.60 7.23
C GLN A 40 9.82 7.06 6.81
N TYR A 41 9.27 7.92 7.67
CA TYR A 41 9.27 9.37 7.43
C TYR A 41 9.16 10.15 8.73
N ASN A 42 9.66 11.38 8.73
CA ASN A 42 9.39 12.34 9.80
C ASN A 42 8.53 13.47 9.23
N LEU A 43 7.42 13.80 9.90
CA LEU A 43 6.53 14.90 9.52
C LEU A 43 6.56 15.95 10.64
N ALA A 44 7.03 17.17 10.36
CA ALA A 44 7.13 18.26 11.34
C ALA A 44 7.68 17.79 12.71
N GLN A 45 8.80 17.05 12.69
CA GLN A 45 9.50 16.39 13.81
C GLN A 45 8.88 15.11 14.40
N GLN A 46 7.65 14.72 14.05
CA GLN A 46 7.09 13.44 14.47
C GLN A 46 7.63 12.29 13.63
N LYS A 47 8.20 11.30 14.30
CA LYS A 47 8.81 10.11 13.68
C LYS A 47 7.75 9.03 13.46
N ARG A 48 7.64 8.50 12.24
CA ARG A 48 6.63 7.49 11.89
C ARG A 48 7.25 6.34 11.10
N GLY A 49 6.64 5.17 11.22
CA GLY A 49 7.05 3.96 10.51
C GLY A 49 8.22 3.22 11.16
N CYS A 50 8.89 2.34 10.39
CA CYS A 50 9.98 1.50 10.90
C CYS A 50 11.34 2.11 10.64
N ARG A 51 12.30 1.84 11.52
CA ARG A 51 13.70 2.30 11.40
C ARG A 51 14.72 1.18 11.27
N GLY A 52 14.30 -0.06 11.47
CA GLY A 52 15.13 -1.22 11.18
C GLY A 52 15.21 -1.47 9.68
N ALA A 53 16.31 -2.08 9.23
CA ALA A 53 16.46 -2.58 7.86
C ALA A 53 17.26 -3.89 7.85
N ILE A 54 18.26 -4.01 8.71
CA ILE A 54 19.11 -5.20 8.74
C ILE A 54 18.36 -6.33 9.43
N VAL A 55 18.20 -7.46 8.74
CA VAL A 55 17.57 -8.66 9.27
C VAL A 55 18.47 -9.86 9.02
N VAL A 56 18.85 -10.52 10.11
CA VAL A 56 19.50 -11.84 10.10
C VAL A 56 18.81 -12.67 11.17
N ALA A 57 17.81 -13.44 10.77
CA ALA A 57 17.00 -14.17 11.73
C ALA A 57 16.38 -15.43 11.14
N GLU A 58 16.12 -16.41 12.00
CA GLU A 58 15.35 -17.60 11.63
C GLU A 58 13.88 -17.24 11.43
N ALA A 59 13.31 -17.69 10.33
CA ALA A 59 11.91 -17.54 9.96
C ALA A 59 11.00 -18.43 10.82
N ARG A 60 9.93 -17.85 11.36
CA ARG A 60 8.94 -18.52 12.21
C ARG A 60 7.54 -18.07 11.84
N SER A 61 6.55 -18.96 12.02
CA SER A 61 5.15 -18.61 11.85
C SER A 61 4.69 -17.70 12.99
N ALA A 62 3.70 -16.85 12.73
CA ALA A 62 3.04 -16.02 13.73
C ALA A 62 2.32 -16.81 14.84
N ASP A 63 2.03 -18.09 14.60
CA ASP A 63 1.38 -18.97 15.57
C ASP A 63 2.34 -19.51 16.65
N GLU A 64 3.65 -19.24 16.52
CA GLU A 64 4.62 -19.67 17.53
C GLU A 64 4.59 -18.79 18.79
N PRO A 65 4.71 -19.37 20.00
CA PRO A 65 4.64 -18.61 21.25
C PRO A 65 5.88 -17.77 21.53
N VAL A 66 7.03 -18.13 20.95
CA VAL A 66 8.34 -17.48 21.18
C VAL A 66 8.85 -16.90 19.87
N LEU A 67 8.80 -15.57 19.76
CA LEU A 67 9.15 -14.79 18.58
C LEU A 67 10.46 -14.01 18.75
N THR A 68 11.11 -14.10 19.92
CA THR A 68 12.31 -13.33 20.26
C THR A 68 13.45 -13.59 19.28
N ARG A 69 13.96 -12.52 18.65
CA ARG A 69 15.02 -12.55 17.62
C ARG A 69 14.69 -13.44 16.40
N ARG A 70 13.40 -13.68 16.13
CA ARG A 70 12.92 -14.43 14.96
C ARG A 70 12.31 -13.48 13.93
N CYS A 71 12.36 -13.86 12.65
CA CYS A 71 11.60 -13.19 11.61
C CYS A 71 10.22 -13.85 11.53
N VAL A 72 9.17 -13.10 11.82
CA VAL A 72 7.80 -13.63 11.86
C VAL A 72 7.16 -13.48 10.50
N ILE A 73 6.79 -14.60 9.87
CA ILE A 73 6.10 -14.60 8.58
C ILE A 73 4.59 -14.63 8.82
N MET A 74 3.87 -13.69 8.21
CA MET A 74 2.43 -13.52 8.31
C MET A 74 1.83 -13.45 6.91
N LYS A 75 0.67 -14.10 6.68
CA LYS A 75 -0.20 -13.74 5.55
C LYS A 75 -1.07 -12.54 5.93
N VAL A 76 -1.72 -11.91 4.95
CA VAL A 76 -2.69 -10.82 5.18
C VAL A 76 -3.70 -11.12 6.31
N PRO A 77 -4.35 -12.31 6.37
CA PRO A 77 -5.30 -12.62 7.45
C PRO A 77 -4.65 -12.75 8.84
N ASP A 78 -3.37 -13.10 8.90
CA ASP A 78 -2.63 -13.24 10.16
C ASP A 78 -2.11 -11.90 10.69
N PHE A 79 -2.08 -10.86 9.85
CA PHE A 79 -1.59 -9.55 10.23
C PHE A 79 -2.68 -8.76 10.97
N THR A 80 -2.76 -8.98 12.27
CA THR A 80 -3.65 -8.24 13.18
C THR A 80 -2.87 -7.35 14.13
N THR A 81 -3.52 -6.31 14.65
CA THR A 81 -2.94 -5.39 15.63
C THR A 81 -2.40 -6.13 16.86
N GLU A 82 -3.09 -7.17 17.30
CA GLU A 82 -2.70 -7.97 18.47
C GLU A 82 -1.43 -8.78 18.21
N LYS A 83 -1.39 -9.54 17.10
CA LYS A 83 -0.23 -10.33 16.70
C LYS A 83 1.00 -9.43 16.44
N TYR A 84 0.78 -8.25 15.84
CA TYR A 84 1.84 -7.26 15.66
C TYR A 84 2.41 -6.75 16.99
N LEU A 85 1.54 -6.34 17.93
CA LEU A 85 1.97 -5.87 19.24
C LEU A 85 2.64 -6.99 20.06
N GLN A 86 2.22 -8.24 19.91
CA GLN A 86 2.87 -9.39 20.53
C GLN A 86 4.29 -9.58 19.98
N ALA A 87 4.46 -9.57 18.66
CA ALA A 87 5.78 -9.67 18.03
C ALA A 87 6.71 -8.52 18.47
N GLN A 88 6.17 -7.30 18.59
CA GLN A 88 6.90 -6.14 19.10
C GLN A 88 7.32 -6.33 20.57
N LYS A 89 6.39 -6.76 21.45
CA LYS A 89 6.67 -6.99 22.87
C LYS A 89 7.73 -8.07 23.11
N GLN A 90 7.77 -9.10 22.25
CA GLN A 90 8.74 -10.18 22.34
C GLN A 90 10.11 -9.86 21.70
N ASN A 91 10.30 -8.64 21.19
CA ASN A 91 11.49 -8.24 20.43
C ASN A 91 11.78 -9.20 19.26
N ALA A 92 10.77 -9.40 18.40
CA ALA A 92 10.99 -10.06 17.12
C ALA A 92 12.02 -9.30 16.27
N ALA A 93 12.81 -10.02 15.50
CA ALA A 93 13.85 -9.43 14.67
C ALA A 93 13.27 -8.68 13.46
N ALA A 94 12.19 -9.21 12.88
CA ALA A 94 11.48 -8.62 11.75
C ALA A 94 10.09 -9.24 11.59
N ILE A 95 9.21 -8.58 10.84
CA ILE A 95 7.97 -9.18 10.32
C ILE A 95 8.03 -9.19 8.81
N LEU A 96 7.69 -10.31 8.19
CA LEU A 96 7.52 -10.46 6.75
C LEU A 96 6.04 -10.75 6.45
N ILE A 97 5.38 -9.85 5.74
CA ILE A 97 3.99 -9.98 5.33
C ILE A 97 3.95 -10.47 3.88
N LEU A 98 3.23 -11.56 3.65
CA LEU A 98 2.97 -12.11 2.32
C LEU A 98 1.67 -11.53 1.78
N LEU A 99 1.77 -10.79 0.66
CA LEU A 99 0.65 -10.12 0.01
C LEU A 99 0.13 -10.96 -1.16
N PRO A 100 -1.12 -11.44 -1.14
CA PRO A 100 -1.67 -12.24 -2.23
C PRO A 100 -1.85 -11.42 -3.50
N LYS A 101 -1.59 -12.06 -4.65
CA LYS A 101 -1.80 -11.44 -5.97
C LYS A 101 -3.27 -11.13 -6.23
N ASN A 102 -4.18 -11.95 -5.72
CA ASN A 102 -5.61 -11.75 -5.86
C ASN A 102 -6.26 -11.42 -4.50
N ILE A 103 -6.68 -10.17 -4.35
CA ILE A 103 -7.33 -9.66 -3.13
C ILE A 103 -8.83 -10.00 -3.12
N SER A 104 -9.44 -10.28 -4.28
CA SER A 104 -10.90 -10.50 -4.41
C SER A 104 -11.39 -11.76 -3.69
N GLY A 105 -10.51 -12.72 -3.40
CA GLY A 105 -10.84 -13.95 -2.68
C GLY A 105 -10.88 -13.81 -1.16
N ILE A 106 -10.48 -12.65 -0.61
CA ILE A 106 -10.39 -12.42 0.83
C ILE A 106 -11.71 -11.81 1.33
N SER A 107 -12.19 -12.25 2.50
CA SER A 107 -13.39 -11.68 3.10
C SER A 107 -13.20 -10.21 3.45
N HIS A 108 -14.28 -9.43 3.31
CA HIS A 108 -14.22 -7.98 3.56
C HIS A 108 -13.83 -7.65 5.01
N ASP A 109 -14.27 -8.46 5.98
CA ASP A 109 -13.90 -8.30 7.40
C ASP A 109 -12.39 -8.46 7.62
N THR A 110 -11.76 -9.39 6.91
CA THR A 110 -10.30 -9.61 7.00
C THR A 110 -9.55 -8.44 6.39
N LEU A 111 -10.02 -7.91 5.26
CA LEU A 111 -9.44 -6.73 4.63
C LEU A 111 -9.53 -5.52 5.57
N GLN A 112 -10.70 -5.28 6.17
CA GLN A 112 -10.88 -4.19 7.11
C GLN A 112 -9.98 -4.34 8.35
N SER A 113 -9.86 -5.55 8.90
CA SER A 113 -8.94 -5.84 10.02
C SER A 113 -7.48 -5.58 9.67
N PHE A 114 -7.06 -5.95 8.46
CA PHE A 114 -5.73 -5.64 7.94
C PHE A 114 -5.52 -4.13 7.86
N MET A 115 -6.46 -3.39 7.28
CA MET A 115 -6.37 -1.94 7.08
C MET A 115 -6.32 -1.16 8.41
N VAL A 116 -7.08 -1.59 9.41
CA VAL A 116 -7.02 -1.05 10.78
C VAL A 116 -5.65 -1.32 11.41
N SER A 117 -5.07 -2.48 11.15
CA SER A 117 -3.73 -2.82 11.63
C SER A 117 -2.66 -2.03 10.89
N GLU A 118 -2.81 -1.85 9.58
CA GLU A 118 -1.96 -1.04 8.71
C GLU A 118 -1.89 0.41 9.20
N SER A 119 -3.04 1.04 9.44
CA SER A 119 -3.10 2.43 9.91
C SER A 119 -2.44 2.59 11.29
N LYS A 120 -2.71 1.68 12.23
CA LYS A 120 -2.14 1.72 13.59
C LYS A 120 -0.63 1.46 13.61
N THR A 121 -0.13 0.60 12.74
CA THR A 121 1.31 0.30 12.65
C THR A 121 2.09 1.48 12.08
N LEU A 122 1.58 2.16 11.06
CA LEU A 122 2.22 3.32 10.44
C LEU A 122 2.32 4.55 11.34
N LEU A 123 1.33 4.75 12.23
CA LEU A 123 1.31 5.90 13.14
C LEU A 123 2.38 5.84 14.24
N LYS A 124 2.94 4.66 14.53
CA LYS A 124 3.92 4.46 15.61
C LYS A 124 5.33 4.35 15.06
N GLU A 125 6.30 4.91 15.78
CA GLU A 125 7.72 4.66 15.53
C GLU A 125 8.09 3.26 16.05
N THR A 126 8.67 2.42 15.19
CA THR A 126 9.18 1.10 15.58
C THR A 126 10.60 0.86 15.08
N LEU A 127 11.40 0.16 15.88
CA LEU A 127 12.74 -0.29 15.45
C LEU A 127 12.69 -1.62 14.69
N MET A 128 11.64 -2.41 14.90
CA MET A 128 11.42 -3.67 14.22
C MET A 128 11.08 -3.42 12.74
N PRO A 129 11.89 -3.91 11.79
CA PRO A 129 11.56 -3.82 10.38
C PRO A 129 10.34 -4.68 10.05
N VAL A 130 9.46 -4.11 9.23
CA VAL A 130 8.34 -4.81 8.61
C VAL A 130 8.58 -4.78 7.12
N TYR A 131 8.57 -5.96 6.50
CA TYR A 131 8.72 -6.16 5.07
C TYR A 131 7.43 -6.73 4.49
N VAL A 132 7.13 -6.37 3.26
CA VAL A 132 5.99 -6.89 2.50
C VAL A 132 6.53 -7.47 1.21
N ALA A 133 6.22 -8.73 0.94
CA ALA A 133 6.57 -9.39 -0.30
C ALA A 133 5.30 -9.88 -1.00
N PRO A 134 5.15 -9.67 -2.32
CA PRO A 134 4.09 -10.32 -3.07
C PRO A 134 4.25 -11.84 -2.98
N GLU A 135 3.14 -12.55 -2.89
CA GLU A 135 3.13 -14.01 -2.84
C GLU A 135 3.70 -14.59 -4.14
N ASP A 136 4.67 -15.49 -3.98
CA ASP A 136 5.21 -16.33 -5.03
C ASP A 136 5.06 -17.81 -4.66
N GLU A 137 5.00 -18.70 -5.65
CA GLU A 137 4.79 -20.13 -5.43
C GLU A 137 5.88 -20.73 -4.52
N GLN A 138 7.13 -20.33 -4.73
CA GLN A 138 8.26 -20.79 -3.91
C GLN A 138 8.18 -20.26 -2.48
N LEU A 139 7.82 -18.98 -2.31
CA LEU A 139 7.68 -18.36 -0.99
C LEU A 139 6.52 -18.96 -0.20
N LEU A 140 5.41 -19.30 -0.88
CA LEU A 140 4.28 -20.00 -0.31
C LEU A 140 4.64 -21.41 0.16
N TYR A 141 5.39 -22.16 -0.66
CA TYR A 141 5.89 -23.48 -0.27
C TYR A 141 6.76 -23.42 0.99
N MET A 142 7.71 -22.48 1.04
CA MET A 142 8.56 -22.27 2.22
C MET A 142 7.75 -21.86 3.46
N TYR A 143 6.75 -20.99 3.29
CA TYR A 143 5.85 -20.59 4.38
C TYR A 143 5.02 -21.77 4.91
N GLU A 144 4.53 -22.65 4.03
CA GLU A 144 3.79 -23.85 4.43
C GLU A 144 4.66 -24.81 5.25
N GLU A 145 5.92 -24.99 4.87
CA GLU A 145 6.87 -25.77 5.69
C GLU A 145 7.09 -25.15 7.08
N VAL A 146 7.27 -23.82 7.15
CA VAL A 146 7.41 -23.11 8.44
C VAL A 146 6.13 -23.27 9.28
N LYS A 147 4.95 -23.23 8.67
CA LYS A 147 3.67 -23.41 9.36
C LYS A 147 3.46 -24.85 9.85
N GLN A 148 3.83 -25.85 9.04
CA GLN A 148 3.82 -27.26 9.45
C GLN A 148 4.80 -27.53 10.59
N ALA A 149 5.98 -26.88 10.58
CA ALA A 149 6.95 -26.96 11.67
C ALA A 149 6.39 -26.37 12.98
N ALA A 150 5.59 -25.30 12.92
CA ALA A 150 4.90 -24.75 14.08
C ALA A 150 3.80 -25.71 14.60
N ALA A 151 2.99 -26.28 13.70
CA ALA A 151 1.88 -27.17 14.06
C ALA A 151 2.33 -28.48 14.72
N THR A 152 3.49 -29.01 14.31
CA THR A 152 4.06 -30.25 14.87
C THR A 152 4.59 -30.11 16.30
N ARG A 153 4.57 -28.90 16.89
CA ARG A 153 5.00 -28.66 18.28
C ARG A 153 4.09 -29.27 19.34
N THR A 154 2.85 -29.62 19.01
CA THR A 154 1.93 -30.38 19.89
C THR A 154 2.37 -31.84 20.10
N SER A 155 3.34 -32.33 19.33
CA SER A 155 3.92 -33.66 19.50
C SER A 155 4.91 -33.73 20.66
N SER A 156 5.14 -34.93 21.20
CA SER A 156 6.08 -35.14 22.31
C SER A 156 7.50 -34.68 21.97
N ILE A 157 8.27 -34.28 23.00
CA ILE A 157 9.62 -33.72 22.85
C ILE A 157 10.54 -34.65 22.06
N PHE A 158 10.44 -35.97 22.24
CA PHE A 158 11.25 -36.96 21.54
C PHE A 158 10.93 -37.03 20.04
N ILE A 159 9.64 -37.05 19.67
CA ILE A 159 9.20 -37.02 18.27
C ILE A 159 9.61 -35.69 17.62
N ARG A 160 9.52 -34.59 18.35
CA ARG A 160 9.97 -33.27 17.90
C ARG A 160 11.46 -33.25 17.60
N VAL A 161 12.29 -33.81 18.48
CA VAL A 161 13.75 -33.85 18.31
C VAL A 161 14.11 -34.76 17.14
N LEU A 162 13.54 -35.97 17.07
CA LEU A 162 13.80 -36.93 16.00
C LEU A 162 13.36 -36.38 14.62
N ARG A 163 12.17 -35.76 14.55
CA ARG A 163 11.68 -35.11 13.34
C ARG A 163 12.50 -33.87 13.00
N SER A 164 12.98 -33.11 14.00
CA SER A 164 13.88 -31.99 13.73
C SER A 164 15.26 -32.40 13.22
N MET A 165 15.68 -33.63 13.51
CA MET A 165 16.94 -34.19 13.01
C MET A 165 16.81 -34.72 11.57
N ILE A 166 15.63 -35.23 11.19
CA ILE A 166 15.42 -35.92 9.90
C ILE A 166 14.77 -35.00 8.85
N THR A 167 13.82 -34.16 9.24
CA THR A 167 12.98 -33.41 8.28
C THR A 167 12.86 -31.92 8.54
N ALA A 168 13.11 -31.42 9.77
CA ALA A 168 12.93 -29.98 10.02
C ALA A 168 14.10 -29.20 9.43
N THR A 169 13.78 -28.31 8.52
CA THR A 169 14.72 -27.36 7.98
C THR A 169 14.36 -26.01 8.56
N ALA A 170 15.32 -25.38 9.24
CA ALA A 170 15.16 -24.01 9.70
C ALA A 170 15.39 -23.12 8.49
N PHE A 171 14.53 -22.14 8.26
CA PHE A 171 14.81 -21.13 7.25
C PHE A 171 15.40 -19.91 7.91
N GLN A 172 16.46 -19.37 7.32
CA GLN A 172 17.07 -18.13 7.76
C GLN A 172 16.84 -17.07 6.69
N ILE A 173 16.37 -15.92 7.14
CA ILE A 173 16.13 -14.73 6.32
C ILE A 173 17.31 -13.79 6.51
N LEU A 174 17.87 -13.35 5.40
CA LEU A 174 18.96 -12.39 5.30
C LEU A 174 18.57 -11.26 4.35
N VAL A 175 18.61 -10.02 4.83
CA VAL A 175 18.57 -8.84 3.97
C VAL A 175 19.98 -8.61 3.45
N SER A 176 20.16 -8.61 2.12
CA SER A 176 21.51 -8.56 1.51
C SER A 176 22.22 -7.22 1.73
N ASN A 177 21.47 -6.15 1.96
CA ASN A 177 22.01 -4.81 2.17
C ASN A 177 22.25 -4.52 3.65
N ASN A 178 23.50 -4.18 3.98
CA ASN A 178 23.93 -3.81 5.33
C ASN A 178 24.27 -2.33 5.47
N ALA A 179 23.99 -1.50 4.46
CA ALA A 179 24.26 -0.07 4.52
C ALA A 179 23.32 0.62 5.54
N PRO A 180 23.79 1.65 6.27
CA PRO A 180 22.92 2.43 7.13
C PRO A 180 21.88 3.20 6.29
N ILE A 181 20.67 3.32 6.83
CA ILE A 181 19.57 4.07 6.22
C ILE A 181 19.93 5.57 6.22
N LYS A 182 19.80 6.21 5.06
CA LYS A 182 20.09 7.64 4.88
C LYS A 182 18.80 8.42 4.64
N ALA A 183 18.78 9.63 5.19
CA ALA A 183 17.72 10.59 4.89
C ALA A 183 17.86 11.09 3.44
N ILE A 184 16.72 11.16 2.75
CA ILE A 184 16.62 11.74 1.42
C ILE A 184 16.53 13.26 1.59
N THR A 185 17.54 13.97 1.08
CA THR A 185 17.65 15.44 1.20
C THR A 185 17.24 16.18 -0.06
N ASP A 186 17.15 15.50 -1.20
CA ASP A 186 16.73 16.06 -2.48
C ASP A 186 15.44 15.35 -2.90
N ASN A 187 14.32 15.89 -2.42
CA ASN A 187 12.99 15.44 -2.79
C ASN A 187 12.18 16.66 -3.21
N SER A 188 11.69 16.67 -4.44
CA SER A 188 10.77 17.70 -4.91
C SER A 188 9.33 17.20 -4.93
N ILE A 189 8.41 18.08 -4.55
CA ILE A 189 6.97 17.86 -4.65
C ILE A 189 6.49 18.67 -5.84
N ILE A 190 5.85 17.98 -6.79
CA ILE A 190 5.42 18.58 -8.04
C ILE A 190 3.92 18.86 -7.96
N THR A 191 3.52 20.09 -8.24
CA THR A 191 2.13 20.48 -8.44
C THR A 191 1.96 20.96 -9.88
N LEU A 192 0.93 20.46 -10.56
CA LEU A 192 0.58 20.86 -11.92
C LEU A 192 -0.67 21.73 -11.87
N GLU A 193 -0.65 22.83 -12.59
CA GLU A 193 -1.73 23.79 -12.70
C GLU A 193 -2.10 23.99 -14.17
N GLY A 194 -3.39 24.17 -14.46
CA GLY A 194 -3.85 24.60 -15.77
C GLY A 194 -5.20 25.32 -15.68
N VAL A 195 -5.45 26.26 -16.58
CA VAL A 195 -6.59 27.18 -16.50
C VAL A 195 -7.40 27.15 -17.80
N LEU A 196 -8.72 27.27 -17.67
CA LEU A 196 -9.65 27.60 -18.75
C LEU A 196 -10.23 28.99 -18.47
N PRO A 197 -9.85 30.00 -19.28
CA PRO A 197 -10.29 31.37 -19.02
C PRO A 197 -11.77 31.58 -19.36
N GLY A 198 -12.52 32.21 -18.45
CA GLY A 198 -13.93 32.55 -18.64
C GLY A 198 -14.16 33.72 -19.57
N ALA A 199 -15.44 34.04 -19.81
CA ALA A 199 -15.86 35.18 -20.62
C ALA A 199 -16.03 36.44 -19.75
N GLY A 200 -15.05 37.35 -19.79
CA GLY A 200 -15.06 38.64 -19.08
C GLY A 200 -13.67 39.02 -18.56
N GLU A 201 -13.49 40.28 -18.15
CA GLU A 201 -12.18 40.80 -17.68
C GLU A 201 -11.94 40.61 -16.17
N ASP A 202 -12.96 40.29 -15.35
CA ASP A 202 -12.83 40.06 -13.90
C ASP A 202 -13.82 38.99 -13.39
N VAL A 203 -13.78 37.79 -13.99
CA VAL A 203 -14.71 36.72 -13.63
C VAL A 203 -14.19 35.88 -12.46
N PRO A 204 -15.07 35.39 -11.57
CA PRO A 204 -14.65 34.58 -10.44
C PRO A 204 -14.06 33.23 -10.86
N THR A 205 -13.05 32.77 -10.11
CA THR A 205 -12.35 31.51 -10.34
C THR A 205 -12.94 30.39 -9.50
N ILE A 206 -13.21 29.25 -10.12
CA ILE A 206 -13.54 27.97 -9.47
C ILE A 206 -12.32 27.07 -9.62
N VAL A 207 -11.79 26.59 -8.50
CA VAL A 207 -10.61 25.72 -8.49
C VAL A 207 -11.04 24.29 -8.26
N ILE A 208 -10.67 23.38 -9.16
CA ILE A 208 -10.91 21.93 -9.05
C ILE A 208 -9.56 21.28 -8.76
N THR A 209 -9.44 20.63 -7.59
CA THR A 209 -8.19 20.07 -7.11
C THR A 209 -8.32 18.58 -6.83
N ALA A 210 -7.25 17.84 -7.12
CA ALA A 210 -7.09 16.47 -6.67
C ALA A 210 -5.61 16.18 -6.44
N HIS A 211 -5.28 15.58 -5.30
CA HIS A 211 -3.94 15.08 -5.11
C HIS A 211 -3.76 13.71 -5.80
N TYR A 212 -2.60 13.49 -6.44
CA TYR A 212 -2.35 12.27 -7.23
C TYR A 212 -1.45 11.25 -6.54
N ASP A 213 -1.03 11.52 -5.31
CA ASP A 213 -0.24 10.61 -4.49
C ASP A 213 -1.10 9.59 -3.73
N SER A 214 -0.50 8.45 -3.43
CA SER A 214 -1.07 7.36 -2.64
C SER A 214 -0.31 7.15 -1.34
N TYR A 215 -0.91 6.37 -0.43
CA TYR A 215 -0.34 6.03 0.86
C TYR A 215 -0.70 4.59 1.23
N GLY A 216 0.21 3.92 1.93
CA GLY A 216 0.04 2.52 2.35
C GLY A 216 1.22 2.08 3.20
N LEU A 217 1.27 0.84 3.65
CA LEU A 217 2.36 0.39 4.52
C LEU A 217 3.71 0.30 3.81
N ALA A 218 3.74 -0.15 2.56
CA ALA A 218 4.94 -0.19 1.74
C ALA A 218 4.83 0.79 0.55
N PRO A 219 5.76 1.74 0.36
CA PRO A 219 5.66 2.75 -0.70
C PRO A 219 5.59 2.18 -2.12
N TRP A 220 6.36 1.12 -2.37
CA TRP A 220 6.45 0.44 -3.66
C TRP A 220 5.21 -0.40 -4.01
N LEU A 221 4.29 -0.57 -3.07
CA LEU A 221 3.05 -1.32 -3.28
C LEU A 221 1.79 -0.44 -3.15
N SER A 222 1.94 0.86 -2.91
CA SER A 222 0.79 1.77 -2.79
C SER A 222 0.39 2.32 -4.16
N TYR A 223 -0.60 1.70 -4.82
CA TYR A 223 -1.13 2.16 -6.10
C TYR A 223 -2.24 3.23 -5.93
N GLY A 224 -3.10 3.06 -4.93
CA GLY A 224 -4.11 4.05 -4.53
C GLY A 224 -5.24 4.24 -5.53
N ALA A 225 -5.77 3.16 -6.10
CA ALA A 225 -6.72 3.23 -7.21
C ALA A 225 -7.94 4.12 -6.91
N ASP A 226 -8.65 3.87 -5.81
CA ASP A 226 -9.71 4.79 -5.36
C ASP A 226 -9.11 6.02 -4.68
N SER A 227 -8.13 5.86 -3.78
CA SER A 227 -7.52 6.94 -3.00
C SER A 227 -6.10 7.31 -3.45
N ASN A 228 -5.90 8.29 -4.33
CA ASN A 228 -6.89 9.15 -4.98
C ASN A 228 -6.83 9.06 -6.52
N GLY A 229 -6.67 7.85 -7.07
CA GLY A 229 -6.68 7.65 -8.52
C GLY A 229 -8.03 8.00 -9.16
N SER A 230 -9.13 7.79 -8.44
CA SER A 230 -10.48 8.09 -8.91
C SER A 230 -10.74 9.60 -9.00
N GLY A 231 -10.32 10.38 -8.01
CA GLY A 231 -10.40 11.85 -8.04
C GLY A 231 -9.61 12.45 -9.20
N VAL A 232 -8.38 11.96 -9.43
CA VAL A 232 -7.54 12.40 -10.57
C VAL A 232 -8.19 12.04 -11.91
N THR A 233 -8.75 10.83 -12.03
CA THR A 233 -9.43 10.40 -13.26
C THR A 233 -10.64 11.28 -13.57
N ILE A 234 -11.46 11.59 -12.57
CA ILE A 234 -12.62 12.49 -12.72
C ILE A 234 -12.13 13.90 -13.09
N LEU A 235 -11.09 14.42 -12.43
CA LEU A 235 -10.53 15.74 -12.74
C LEU A 235 -10.08 15.85 -14.21
N LEU A 236 -9.37 14.85 -14.72
CA LEU A 236 -8.91 14.81 -16.12
C LEU A 236 -10.08 14.71 -17.12
N GLU A 237 -11.14 13.98 -16.78
CA GLU A 237 -12.35 13.94 -17.59
C GLU A 237 -13.11 15.27 -17.57
N LEU A 238 -13.20 15.93 -16.42
CA LEU A 238 -13.79 17.27 -16.32
C LEU A 238 -13.02 18.27 -17.17
N ALA A 239 -11.68 18.26 -17.13
CA ALA A 239 -10.85 19.11 -17.98
C ALA A 239 -11.16 18.89 -19.47
N ARG A 240 -11.27 17.64 -19.93
CA ARG A 240 -11.65 17.31 -21.32
C ARG A 240 -13.04 17.82 -21.69
N LEU A 241 -14.01 17.66 -20.81
CA LEU A 241 -15.41 18.06 -21.06
C LEU A 241 -15.56 19.57 -21.10
N PHE A 242 -15.02 20.27 -20.11
CA PHE A 242 -15.10 21.73 -20.04
C PHE A 242 -14.27 22.40 -21.13
N GLN A 243 -13.14 21.82 -21.58
CA GLN A 243 -12.40 22.38 -22.70
C GLN A 243 -13.26 22.56 -23.96
N LYS A 244 -14.15 21.61 -24.25
CA LYS A 244 -15.07 21.73 -25.39
C LYS A 244 -16.04 22.90 -25.21
N LEU A 245 -16.58 23.08 -24.01
CA LEU A 245 -17.48 24.20 -23.69
C LEU A 245 -16.77 25.57 -23.75
N TYR A 246 -15.50 25.63 -23.34
CA TYR A 246 -14.69 26.85 -23.33
C TYR A 246 -14.06 27.21 -24.68
N SER A 247 -14.08 26.27 -25.64
CA SER A 247 -13.51 26.45 -26.97
C SER A 247 -14.27 27.47 -27.82
N SER A 248 -15.59 27.56 -27.65
CA SER A 248 -16.43 28.51 -28.38
C SER A 248 -16.75 29.73 -27.52
N SER A 249 -16.64 30.93 -28.09
CA SER A 249 -16.93 32.18 -27.36
C SER A 249 -18.39 32.29 -26.92
N SER A 250 -19.32 31.72 -27.68
CA SER A 250 -20.76 31.74 -27.38
C SER A 250 -21.16 30.83 -26.21
N THR A 251 -20.42 29.76 -25.99
CA THR A 251 -20.69 28.80 -24.91
C THR A 251 -19.79 29.02 -23.71
N ARG A 252 -18.87 29.99 -23.74
CA ARG A 252 -17.95 30.22 -22.64
C ARG A 252 -18.68 30.86 -21.44
N PRO A 253 -18.63 30.25 -20.25
CA PRO A 253 -19.27 30.81 -19.06
C PRO A 253 -18.44 31.95 -18.45
N PRO A 254 -19.06 32.82 -17.64
CA PRO A 254 -18.38 33.92 -16.95
C PRO A 254 -17.70 33.44 -15.66
N TYR A 255 -16.89 32.39 -15.74
CA TYR A 255 -16.09 31.84 -14.64
C TYR A 255 -14.74 31.37 -15.16
N HIS A 256 -13.65 31.55 -14.42
CA HIS A 256 -12.40 30.85 -14.70
C HIS A 256 -12.46 29.45 -14.09
N LEU A 257 -12.13 28.41 -14.85
CA LEU A 257 -11.94 27.06 -14.30
C LEU A 257 -10.45 26.78 -14.18
N MET A 258 -9.98 26.62 -12.96
CA MET A 258 -8.61 26.28 -12.65
C MET A 258 -8.54 24.83 -12.19
N PHE A 259 -7.65 24.04 -12.79
CA PHE A 259 -7.43 22.65 -12.43
C PHE A 259 -6.04 22.51 -11.80
N SER A 260 -5.97 21.86 -10.64
CA SER A 260 -4.71 21.62 -9.95
C SER A 260 -4.55 20.15 -9.57
N LEU A 261 -3.42 19.56 -9.95
CA LEU A 261 -3.01 18.22 -9.53
C LEU A 261 -1.83 18.36 -8.58
N THR A 262 -2.06 18.04 -7.30
CA THR A 262 -1.10 18.29 -6.23
C THR A 262 -0.35 17.02 -5.82
N GLY A 263 0.95 17.16 -5.57
CA GLY A 263 1.76 16.10 -4.96
C GLY A 263 1.78 16.19 -3.43
N GLY A 264 2.04 15.08 -2.74
CA GLY A 264 2.17 15.08 -1.28
C GLY A 264 0.87 15.39 -0.52
N GLY A 265 -0.28 15.07 -1.10
CA GLY A 265 -1.60 15.12 -0.45
C GLY A 265 -1.65 14.32 0.86
N LYS A 266 -1.15 13.09 0.85
CA LYS A 266 -1.15 12.17 2.00
C LYS A 266 -0.19 12.59 3.11
N TYR A 267 0.76 13.47 2.79
CA TYR A 267 1.70 14.05 3.75
C TYR A 267 1.29 15.47 4.12
N ASN A 268 0.08 15.63 4.67
CA ASN A 268 -0.45 16.92 5.12
C ASN A 268 -0.66 17.93 3.99
N PHE A 269 -0.96 17.46 2.76
CA PHE A 269 -1.19 18.30 1.57
C PHE A 269 -0.10 19.34 1.33
N LEU A 270 1.15 18.88 1.33
CA LEU A 270 2.33 19.74 1.19
C LEU A 270 2.35 20.48 -0.15
N GLY A 271 2.02 19.79 -1.25
CA GLY A 271 1.95 20.42 -2.57
C GLY A 271 0.91 21.53 -2.62
N THR A 272 -0.28 21.28 -2.06
CA THR A 272 -1.36 22.28 -1.94
C THR A 272 -0.95 23.46 -1.06
N LYS A 273 -0.34 23.20 0.10
CA LYS A 273 0.16 24.24 1.01
C LYS A 273 1.12 25.18 0.29
N ARG A 274 2.14 24.63 -0.37
CA ARG A 274 3.18 25.41 -1.06
C ARG A 274 2.64 26.15 -2.27
N TRP A 275 1.75 25.51 -3.02
CA TRP A 275 1.09 26.14 -4.15
C TRP A 275 0.21 27.32 -3.75
N ILE A 276 -0.54 27.22 -2.64
CA ILE A 276 -1.31 28.34 -2.10
C ILE A 276 -0.37 29.48 -1.65
N GLU A 277 0.73 29.16 -0.96
CA GLU A 277 1.73 30.16 -0.52
C GLU A 277 2.32 30.91 -1.71
N GLU A 278 2.77 30.20 -2.75
CA GLU A 278 3.32 30.81 -3.96
C GLU A 278 2.30 31.69 -4.69
N ASN A 279 1.05 31.24 -4.80
CA ASN A 279 -0.01 32.02 -5.44
C ASN A 279 -0.45 33.24 -4.62
N LEU A 280 -0.34 33.21 -3.29
CA LEU A 280 -0.64 34.37 -2.44
C LEU A 280 0.48 35.42 -2.48
N ASP A 281 1.72 34.98 -2.65
CA ASP A 281 2.89 35.88 -2.72
C ASP A 281 2.93 36.66 -4.05
N HIS A 282 2.38 36.11 -5.14
CA HIS A 282 2.33 36.75 -6.47
C HIS A 282 0.97 37.43 -6.76
N ALA A 283 0.64 38.46 -5.96
CA ALA A 283 -0.66 39.12 -5.98
C ALA A 283 -1.11 39.70 -7.34
N GLU A 284 -0.19 40.06 -8.25
CA GLU A 284 -0.53 40.67 -9.54
C GLU A 284 -0.89 39.68 -10.66
N SER A 285 -0.50 38.40 -10.53
CA SER A 285 -0.73 37.38 -11.58
C SER A 285 -1.60 36.21 -11.13
N SER A 286 -1.94 36.14 -9.85
CA SER A 286 -2.59 34.98 -9.25
C SER A 286 -4.12 35.07 -9.32
N LEU A 287 -4.72 34.08 -9.97
CA LEU A 287 -6.18 33.90 -10.02
C LEU A 287 -6.79 33.51 -8.66
N LEU A 288 -5.94 33.25 -7.65
CA LEU A 288 -6.36 32.96 -6.28
C LEU A 288 -6.53 34.22 -5.42
N HIS A 289 -6.07 35.38 -5.89
CA HIS A 289 -6.17 36.64 -5.14
C HIS A 289 -7.59 37.24 -5.29
N ASP A 290 -8.31 37.36 -4.17
CA ASP A 290 -9.61 38.01 -3.95
C ASP A 290 -10.84 37.56 -4.75
N ASN A 291 -10.72 36.88 -5.90
CA ASN A 291 -11.84 36.52 -6.78
C ASN A 291 -12.08 35.00 -6.91
N VAL A 292 -11.90 34.23 -5.84
CA VAL A 292 -12.19 32.78 -5.83
C VAL A 292 -13.62 32.53 -5.34
N ALA A 293 -14.46 31.94 -6.19
CA ALA A 293 -15.82 31.53 -5.82
C ALA A 293 -15.79 30.41 -4.78
N PHE A 294 -15.15 29.29 -5.12
CA PHE A 294 -14.87 28.18 -4.21
C PHE A 294 -13.83 27.22 -4.80
N VAL A 295 -13.28 26.38 -3.92
CA VAL A 295 -12.39 25.27 -4.26
C VAL A 295 -13.13 23.95 -4.07
N LEU A 296 -13.25 23.18 -5.14
CA LEU A 296 -13.77 21.82 -5.15
C LEU A 296 -12.59 20.83 -5.11
N CYS A 297 -12.43 20.12 -4.00
CA CYS A 297 -11.42 19.06 -3.88
C CYS A 297 -12.08 17.70 -4.14
N LEU A 298 -11.50 16.88 -5.02
CA LEU A 298 -11.99 15.54 -5.34
C LEU A 298 -11.12 14.49 -4.64
N ASP A 299 -11.73 13.67 -3.78
CA ASP A 299 -11.00 12.59 -3.07
C ASP A 299 -11.86 11.31 -2.98
N THR A 300 -11.34 10.20 -3.48
CA THR A 300 -11.91 8.84 -3.29
C THR A 300 -13.40 8.79 -3.70
N LEU A 301 -13.66 8.75 -5.01
CA LEU A 301 -14.99 8.85 -5.62
C LEU A 301 -15.38 7.63 -6.47
N ALA A 302 -14.63 6.53 -6.42
CA ALA A 302 -14.95 5.34 -7.22
C ALA A 302 -15.91 4.36 -6.56
N SER A 303 -16.01 4.35 -5.23
CA SER A 303 -16.90 3.44 -4.49
C SER A 303 -18.04 4.17 -3.78
N GLY A 304 -18.95 3.41 -3.18
CA GLY A 304 -20.07 3.92 -2.39
C GLY A 304 -21.29 4.44 -3.16
N ASP A 305 -22.46 4.40 -2.52
CA ASP A 305 -23.71 5.02 -3.02
C ASP A 305 -24.07 6.31 -2.28
N GLU A 306 -23.18 6.74 -1.41
CA GLU A 306 -23.28 7.98 -0.65
C GLU A 306 -22.18 8.93 -1.11
N LEU A 307 -22.51 10.21 -1.17
CA LEU A 307 -21.62 11.28 -1.56
C LEU A 307 -21.60 12.32 -0.45
N HIS A 308 -20.48 12.40 0.26
CA HIS A 308 -20.29 13.28 1.38
C HIS A 308 -19.49 14.51 0.97
N MET A 309 -20.00 15.67 1.34
CA MET A 309 -19.32 16.95 1.18
C MET A 309 -18.76 17.37 2.53
N HIS A 310 -17.44 17.43 2.58
CA HIS A 310 -16.70 17.80 3.77
C HIS A 310 -16.44 19.30 3.77
N VAL A 311 -16.92 19.99 4.79
CA VAL A 311 -16.75 21.43 4.96
C VAL A 311 -16.12 21.77 6.30
N SER A 312 -15.20 22.74 6.26
CA SER A 312 -14.58 23.31 7.47
C SER A 312 -15.46 24.33 8.18
N ARG A 313 -16.31 25.01 7.41
CA ARG A 313 -17.29 25.99 7.88
C ARG A 313 -18.60 25.75 7.12
N PRO A 314 -19.75 25.70 7.80
CA PRO A 314 -21.01 25.53 7.10
C PRO A 314 -21.25 26.74 6.15
N PRO A 315 -21.60 26.48 4.89
CA PRO A 315 -21.89 27.55 3.92
C PRO A 315 -23.08 28.37 4.39
N LYS A 316 -22.98 29.70 4.25
CA LYS A 316 -24.13 30.59 4.48
C LYS A 316 -25.05 30.58 3.25
N PRO A 317 -26.36 30.79 3.39
CA PRO A 317 -27.34 30.64 2.32
C PRO A 317 -27.12 31.52 1.07
N GLU A 318 -26.29 32.56 1.16
CA GLU A 318 -25.97 33.48 0.04
C GLU A 318 -24.57 33.28 -0.55
N THR A 319 -23.85 32.24 -0.09
CA THR A 319 -22.48 31.98 -0.58
C THR A 319 -22.49 31.15 -1.86
N PRO A 320 -21.54 31.36 -2.80
CA PRO A 320 -21.44 30.58 -4.03
C PRO A 320 -21.33 29.07 -3.76
N MET A 321 -20.67 28.70 -2.67
CA MET A 321 -20.59 27.32 -2.19
C MET A 321 -21.97 26.75 -1.83
N HIS A 322 -22.86 27.50 -1.18
CA HIS A 322 -24.22 27.04 -0.87
C HIS A 322 -25.04 26.81 -2.14
N THR A 323 -24.96 27.73 -3.10
CA THR A 323 -25.65 27.64 -4.38
C THR A 323 -25.21 26.39 -5.15
N PHE A 324 -23.90 26.12 -5.20
CA PHE A 324 -23.38 24.91 -5.83
C PHE A 324 -23.92 23.62 -5.16
N ILE A 325 -23.96 23.59 -3.84
CA ILE A 325 -24.47 22.45 -3.07
C ILE A 325 -25.93 22.18 -3.41
N HIS A 326 -26.75 23.23 -3.46
CA HIS A 326 -28.16 23.11 -3.83
C HIS A 326 -28.33 22.53 -5.24
N HIS A 327 -27.55 23.00 -6.22
CA HIS A 327 -27.58 22.43 -7.58
C HIS A 327 -27.13 20.97 -7.63
N LEU A 328 -26.16 20.59 -6.81
CA LEU A 328 -25.72 19.19 -6.72
C LEU A 328 -26.85 18.30 -6.17
N GLU A 329 -27.51 18.72 -5.10
CA GLU A 329 -28.67 18.02 -4.53
C GLU A 329 -29.84 17.94 -5.51
N GLU A 330 -30.07 18.99 -6.31
CA GLU A 330 -31.08 19.03 -7.37
C GLU A 330 -30.78 18.04 -8.50
N VAL A 331 -29.53 17.98 -8.96
CA VAL A 331 -29.07 17.01 -9.98
C VAL A 331 -29.23 15.57 -9.47
N VAL A 332 -28.88 15.33 -8.20
CA VAL A 332 -29.00 14.00 -7.60
C VAL A 332 -30.46 13.60 -7.41
N SER A 333 -31.28 14.44 -6.78
CA SER A 333 -32.70 14.15 -6.54
C SER A 333 -33.48 13.92 -7.82
N SER A 334 -33.14 14.65 -8.88
CA SER A 334 -33.76 14.49 -10.19
C SER A 334 -33.28 13.22 -10.88
N ARG A 335 -31.97 13.04 -11.13
CA ARG A 335 -31.47 11.96 -12.01
C ARG A 335 -31.06 10.69 -11.30
N PHE A 336 -30.62 10.78 -10.05
CA PHE A 336 -30.02 9.69 -9.29
C PHE A 336 -30.63 9.58 -7.88
N PRO A 337 -31.95 9.33 -7.75
CA PRO A 337 -32.64 9.38 -6.46
C PRO A 337 -32.17 8.35 -5.43
N TRP A 338 -31.39 7.34 -5.85
CA TRP A 338 -30.80 6.34 -4.95
C TRP A 338 -29.46 6.79 -4.33
N VAL A 339 -28.84 7.86 -4.84
CA VAL A 339 -27.60 8.40 -4.28
C VAL A 339 -27.95 9.33 -3.14
N LYS A 340 -27.36 9.09 -1.96
CA LYS A 340 -27.55 9.97 -0.81
C LYS A 340 -26.44 11.02 -0.79
N VAL A 341 -26.81 12.29 -0.67
CA VAL A 341 -25.86 13.38 -0.47
C VAL A 341 -25.87 13.76 1.01
N GLY A 342 -24.69 13.83 1.62
CA GLY A 342 -24.50 14.22 3.01
C GLY A 342 -23.57 15.42 3.14
N LEU A 343 -23.88 16.33 4.07
CA LEU A 343 -22.98 17.43 4.44
C LEU A 343 -22.30 17.09 5.78
N VAL A 344 -20.99 16.86 5.74
CA VAL A 344 -20.18 16.57 6.93
C VAL A 344 -19.38 17.82 7.30
N HIS A 345 -19.71 18.41 8.45
CA HIS A 345 -19.00 19.57 8.97
C HIS A 345 -18.00 19.17 10.05
N LYS A 346 -16.74 19.55 9.85
CA LYS A 346 -15.67 19.36 10.82
C LYS A 346 -14.92 20.68 11.03
N LYS A 347 -14.88 21.14 12.28
CA LYS A 347 -14.09 22.33 12.63
C LYS A 347 -12.59 22.00 12.57
N ILE A 348 -11.81 22.91 11.99
CA ILE A 348 -10.35 22.79 11.93
C ILE A 348 -9.77 22.98 13.33
N ASN A 349 -8.99 22.00 13.79
CA ASN A 349 -8.23 22.11 15.03
C ASN A 349 -6.88 22.78 14.75
N LEU A 350 -6.70 24.03 15.18
CA LEU A 350 -5.45 24.79 14.99
C LEU A 350 -4.27 24.23 15.81
N VAL A 351 -4.53 23.41 16.82
CA VAL A 351 -3.49 22.78 17.65
C VAL A 351 -2.88 21.57 16.96
N GLU A 352 -3.67 20.88 16.13
CA GLU A 352 -3.16 19.75 15.35
C GLU A 352 -2.36 20.27 14.15
N SER A 353 -1.14 19.77 13.99
CA SER A 353 -0.29 20.13 12.86
C SER A 353 -0.75 19.46 11.55
N THR A 354 -1.55 18.40 11.64
CA THR A 354 -2.05 17.62 10.50
C THR A 354 -3.48 17.96 10.16
N VAL A 355 -3.74 18.27 8.90
CA VAL A 355 -5.10 18.47 8.38
C VAL A 355 -5.62 17.16 7.78
N ALA A 356 -6.94 16.96 7.83
CA ALA A 356 -7.54 15.73 7.33
C ALA A 356 -7.87 15.79 5.84
N TRP A 357 -8.47 16.89 5.38
CA TRP A 357 -8.89 17.06 4.00
C TRP A 357 -8.14 18.21 3.31
N GLU A 358 -8.07 18.16 1.98
CA GLU A 358 -7.35 19.15 1.19
C GLU A 358 -7.94 20.56 1.36
N HIS A 359 -9.27 20.67 1.41
CA HIS A 359 -9.98 21.94 1.59
C HIS A 359 -9.65 22.65 2.91
N GLU A 360 -9.18 21.93 3.94
CA GLU A 360 -8.77 22.52 5.21
C GLU A 360 -7.55 23.46 5.00
N ARG A 361 -6.65 23.16 4.04
CA ARG A 361 -5.51 24.04 3.68
C ARG A 361 -5.96 25.38 3.11
N TYR A 362 -6.94 25.36 2.22
CA TYR A 362 -7.56 26.55 1.66
C TYR A 362 -8.27 27.37 2.73
N SER A 363 -9.02 26.70 3.60
CA SER A 363 -9.76 27.33 4.70
C SER A 363 -8.85 28.05 5.70
N LEU A 364 -7.63 27.53 5.96
CA LEU A 364 -6.63 28.21 6.80
C LEU A 364 -6.18 29.56 6.22
N ARG A 365 -6.20 29.70 4.89
CA ARG A 365 -5.90 30.94 4.16
C ARG A 365 -7.16 31.74 3.79
N ARG A 366 -8.31 31.40 4.39
CA ARG A 366 -9.62 32.03 4.17
C ARG A 366 -10.19 31.88 2.76
N ILE A 367 -9.68 30.92 1.98
CA ILE A 367 -10.23 30.57 0.67
C ILE A 367 -11.39 29.58 0.89
N PRO A 368 -12.61 29.85 0.38
CA PRO A 368 -13.74 28.94 0.53
C PRO A 368 -13.49 27.64 -0.25
N GLY A 369 -13.69 26.49 0.39
CA GLY A 369 -13.53 25.21 -0.27
C GLY A 369 -14.12 24.04 0.50
N PHE A 370 -14.37 22.95 -0.21
CA PHE A 370 -14.94 21.72 0.31
C PHE A 370 -14.36 20.50 -0.42
N THR A 371 -14.43 19.33 0.21
CA THR A 371 -14.00 18.07 -0.40
C THR A 371 -15.20 17.17 -0.67
N LEU A 372 -15.32 16.67 -1.89
CA LEU A 372 -16.27 15.62 -2.26
C LEU A 372 -15.61 14.26 -2.14
N SER A 373 -16.22 13.37 -1.36
CA SER A 373 -15.78 11.99 -1.18
C SER A 373 -16.94 11.05 -0.91
N HIS A 374 -16.81 9.77 -1.21
CA HIS A 374 -17.78 8.77 -0.76
C HIS A 374 -17.58 8.36 0.71
N LEU A 375 -16.48 8.78 1.34
CA LEU A 375 -16.15 8.48 2.73
C LEU A 375 -16.82 9.47 3.68
N GLU A 376 -17.44 8.96 4.75
CA GLU A 376 -18.00 9.79 5.83
C GLU A 376 -16.91 10.24 6.81
N ASP A 377 -15.99 9.34 7.19
CA ASP A 377 -14.91 9.67 8.12
C ASP A 377 -13.60 10.06 7.38
N PRO A 378 -13.04 11.27 7.61
CA PRO A 378 -11.71 11.64 7.12
C PRO A 378 -10.57 10.67 7.46
N LYS A 379 -10.69 9.96 8.59
CA LYS A 379 -9.66 9.04 9.09
C LYS A 379 -9.90 7.59 8.67
N SER A 380 -10.86 7.34 7.77
CA SER A 380 -11.13 6.02 7.23
C SER A 380 -9.87 5.36 6.67
N GLU A 381 -9.71 4.09 6.96
CA GLU A 381 -8.55 3.30 6.57
C GLU A 381 -8.48 3.08 5.05
N LEU A 382 -9.62 3.18 4.34
CA LEU A 382 -9.71 3.12 2.88
C LEU A 382 -8.84 4.16 2.19
N ARG A 383 -8.57 5.26 2.88
CA ARG A 383 -7.82 6.39 2.34
C ARG A 383 -6.30 6.18 2.33
N GLY A 384 -5.79 5.11 2.95
CA GLY A 384 -4.35 4.93 3.17
C GLY A 384 -3.89 3.48 3.23
N SER A 385 -4.49 2.59 2.44
CA SER A 385 -4.11 1.18 2.38
C SER A 385 -3.35 0.81 1.12
N MET A 386 -2.36 -0.07 1.25
CA MET A 386 -1.69 -0.71 0.10
C MET A 386 -2.64 -1.61 -0.71
N LEU A 387 -3.76 -2.07 -0.10
CA LEU A 387 -4.70 -2.99 -0.75
C LEU A 387 -5.58 -2.28 -1.79
N ASP A 388 -5.58 -0.95 -1.80
CA ASP A 388 -6.29 -0.11 -2.75
C ASP A 388 -5.72 -0.24 -4.16
N THR A 389 -6.34 -1.15 -4.91
CA THR A 389 -5.96 -1.60 -6.25
C THR A 389 -7.16 -1.51 -7.17
N MET A 390 -6.90 -1.58 -8.48
CA MET A 390 -7.93 -1.42 -9.52
C MET A 390 -9.12 -2.40 -9.37
N SER A 391 -8.94 -3.55 -8.70
CA SER A 391 -10.03 -4.51 -8.46
C SER A 391 -11.11 -4.02 -7.50
N GLN A 392 -10.82 -3.00 -6.67
CA GLN A 392 -11.80 -2.44 -5.71
C GLN A 392 -12.64 -1.31 -6.30
N VAL A 393 -12.26 -0.80 -7.48
CA VAL A 393 -12.89 0.35 -8.15
C VAL A 393 -14.12 -0.08 -8.94
N ASP A 394 -15.27 0.54 -8.66
CA ASP A 394 -16.48 0.40 -9.48
C ASP A 394 -16.55 1.54 -10.51
N PHE A 395 -16.21 1.23 -11.77
CA PHE A 395 -16.24 2.19 -12.87
C PHE A 395 -17.63 2.80 -13.11
N ARG A 396 -18.72 2.08 -12.82
CA ARG A 396 -20.08 2.60 -13.02
C ARG A 396 -20.38 3.68 -12.00
N LYS A 397 -20.00 3.45 -10.73
CA LYS A 397 -20.15 4.43 -9.65
C LYS A 397 -19.24 5.62 -9.85
N MET A 398 -17.99 5.40 -10.27
CA MET A 398 -17.07 6.49 -10.64
C MET A 398 -17.64 7.36 -11.77
N LYS A 399 -18.17 6.74 -12.85
CA LYS A 399 -18.80 7.47 -13.96
C LYS A 399 -20.02 8.26 -13.50
N ARG A 400 -20.89 7.64 -12.70
CA ARG A 400 -22.06 8.30 -12.09
C ARG A 400 -21.64 9.54 -11.31
N ASN A 401 -20.67 9.41 -10.41
CA ASN A 401 -20.18 10.50 -9.56
C ASN A 401 -19.55 11.63 -10.41
N GLY A 402 -18.77 11.27 -11.45
CA GLY A 402 -18.25 12.23 -12.42
C GLY A 402 -19.34 13.00 -13.16
N ILE A 403 -20.40 12.33 -13.61
CA ILE A 403 -21.55 12.96 -14.26
C ILE A 403 -22.26 13.93 -13.30
N ILE A 404 -22.50 13.52 -12.06
CA ILE A 404 -23.12 14.38 -11.04
C ILE A 404 -22.32 15.67 -10.86
N ILE A 405 -20.99 15.57 -10.71
CA ILE A 405 -20.10 16.71 -10.51
C ILE A 405 -20.09 17.62 -11.75
N ALA A 406 -19.97 17.04 -12.95
CA ALA A 406 -19.94 17.79 -14.20
C ALA A 406 -21.23 18.59 -14.42
N GLU A 407 -22.38 17.93 -14.27
CA GLU A 407 -23.70 18.56 -14.46
C GLU A 407 -23.96 19.62 -13.39
N ALA A 408 -23.60 19.36 -12.12
CA ALA A 408 -23.74 20.35 -11.05
C ALA A 408 -22.88 21.60 -11.31
N LEU A 409 -21.64 21.43 -11.79
CA LEU A 409 -20.77 22.54 -12.20
C LEU A 409 -21.36 23.32 -13.37
N ALA A 410 -21.87 22.63 -14.40
CA ALA A 410 -22.48 23.30 -15.54
C ALA A 410 -23.77 24.05 -15.14
N GLN A 411 -24.63 23.44 -14.31
CA GLN A 411 -25.84 24.05 -13.78
C GLN A 411 -25.52 25.36 -13.04
N TYR A 412 -24.49 25.32 -12.18
CA TYR A 412 -24.01 26.47 -11.42
C TYR A 412 -23.44 27.58 -12.32
N MET A 413 -22.58 27.22 -13.28
CA MET A 413 -21.86 28.21 -14.09
C MET A 413 -22.74 28.91 -15.13
N TYR A 414 -23.75 28.24 -15.68
CA TYR A 414 -24.67 28.81 -16.68
C TYR A 414 -26.01 29.26 -16.07
N ASN A 415 -26.18 29.12 -14.76
CA ASN A 415 -27.44 29.34 -14.04
C ASN A 415 -28.64 28.68 -14.77
N LEU A 416 -28.55 27.37 -15.01
CA LEU A 416 -29.55 26.64 -15.79
C LEU A 416 -30.83 26.32 -15.00
N SER A 417 -30.84 26.58 -13.69
CA SER A 417 -31.99 26.37 -12.81
C SER A 417 -33.23 27.13 -13.29
N ASP A 418 -33.04 28.31 -13.89
CA ASP A 418 -34.12 29.14 -14.40
C ASP A 418 -34.68 28.67 -15.76
N LYS A 419 -33.97 27.75 -16.45
CA LYS A 419 -34.26 27.36 -17.85
C LYS A 419 -34.96 26.01 -18.00
N GLY A 420 -35.06 25.22 -16.94
CA GLY A 420 -35.75 23.93 -16.95
C GLY A 420 -35.21 22.95 -15.90
N SER A 421 -35.87 21.80 -15.75
CA SER A 421 -35.41 20.78 -14.80
C SER A 421 -34.09 20.14 -15.26
N PRO A 422 -33.20 19.70 -14.35
CA PRO A 422 -31.94 19.04 -14.72
C PRO A 422 -32.11 17.71 -15.48
N LYS A 423 -33.32 17.16 -15.54
CA LYS A 423 -33.64 16.00 -16.41
C LYS A 423 -33.75 16.39 -17.88
N ASP A 424 -34.27 17.58 -18.13
CA ASP A 424 -34.63 18.05 -19.46
C ASP A 424 -33.44 18.74 -20.13
N VAL A 425 -32.67 19.52 -19.35
CA VAL A 425 -31.50 20.25 -19.82
C VAL A 425 -30.22 19.52 -19.40
N GLN A 426 -29.84 18.50 -20.16
CA GLN A 426 -28.57 17.79 -19.95
C GLN A 426 -27.47 18.39 -20.83
N VAL A 427 -26.43 18.94 -20.21
CA VAL A 427 -25.33 19.60 -20.94
C VAL A 427 -24.40 18.57 -21.59
N PHE A 428 -24.09 17.50 -20.86
CA PHE A 428 -23.15 16.48 -21.29
C PHE A 428 -23.89 15.26 -21.87
N ARG A 429 -24.24 15.32 -23.17
CA ARG A 429 -24.82 14.20 -23.94
C ARG A 429 -23.98 13.82 -25.16
N GLY A 430 -24.08 12.56 -25.58
CA GLY A 430 -23.48 12.05 -26.81
C GLY A 430 -21.96 12.17 -26.82
N GLN A 431 -21.40 12.99 -27.72
CA GLN A 431 -19.95 13.18 -27.86
C GLN A 431 -19.29 13.92 -26.67
N MET A 432 -20.09 14.50 -25.78
CA MET A 432 -19.64 15.14 -24.54
C MET A 432 -19.95 14.28 -23.30
N GLU A 433 -20.20 12.98 -23.46
CA GLU A 433 -20.35 12.07 -22.32
C GLU A 433 -18.98 11.63 -21.76
N PHE A 434 -18.99 11.15 -20.52
CA PHE A 434 -17.91 10.35 -19.93
C PHE A 434 -17.75 9.04 -20.70
N GLN A 435 -16.53 8.77 -21.16
CA GLN A 435 -16.21 7.58 -21.95
C GLN A 435 -15.68 6.48 -21.04
N ASP A 436 -16.36 5.34 -21.01
CA ASP A 436 -15.99 4.20 -20.15
C ASP A 436 -14.58 3.66 -20.48
N SER A 437 -14.25 3.58 -21.78
CA SER A 437 -12.93 3.12 -22.26
C SER A 437 -11.79 4.05 -21.85
N ARG A 438 -12.05 5.37 -21.80
CA ARG A 438 -11.04 6.35 -21.41
C ARG A 438 -10.84 6.34 -19.89
N MET A 439 -11.92 6.25 -19.12
CA MET A 439 -11.83 6.14 -17.66
C MET A 439 -11.06 4.89 -17.23
N SER A 440 -11.31 3.74 -17.86
CA SER A 440 -10.56 2.51 -17.59
C SER A 440 -9.09 2.63 -18.01
N SER A 441 -8.81 3.27 -19.14
CA SER A 441 -7.44 3.52 -19.61
C SER A 441 -6.66 4.45 -18.68
N LEU A 442 -7.29 5.55 -18.23
CA LEU A 442 -6.69 6.49 -17.26
C LEU A 442 -6.43 5.81 -15.93
N MET A 443 -7.37 5.01 -15.43
CA MET A 443 -7.19 4.26 -14.20
C MET A 443 -6.07 3.22 -14.33
N SER A 444 -6.01 2.48 -15.43
CA SER A 444 -4.94 1.53 -15.71
C SER A 444 -3.58 2.22 -15.82
N PHE A 445 -3.52 3.42 -16.39
CA PHE A 445 -2.32 4.24 -16.44
C PHE A 445 -1.88 4.68 -15.04
N LEU A 446 -2.79 5.25 -14.24
CA LEU A 446 -2.51 5.72 -12.87
C LEU A 446 -2.11 4.58 -11.92
N THR A 447 -2.64 3.37 -12.14
CA THR A 447 -2.35 2.19 -11.31
C THR A 447 -1.23 1.30 -11.87
N SER A 448 -0.61 1.69 -12.99
CA SER A 448 0.52 0.94 -13.56
C SER A 448 1.81 1.05 -12.73
N VAL A 449 1.91 2.10 -11.91
CA VAL A 449 3.08 2.41 -11.09
C VAL A 449 2.58 2.79 -9.67
N PRO A 450 3.26 2.40 -8.59
CA PRO A 450 2.93 2.87 -7.25
C PRO A 450 3.12 4.40 -7.15
N ARG A 451 2.24 5.09 -6.42
CA ARG A 451 2.21 6.57 -6.40
C ARG A 451 2.59 7.17 -5.04
N ALA A 452 3.46 6.48 -4.31
CA ALA A 452 3.98 7.01 -3.06
C ALA A 452 4.83 8.26 -3.31
N THR A 453 4.66 9.31 -2.50
CA THR A 453 5.36 10.59 -2.71
C THR A 453 6.88 10.45 -2.73
N GLN A 454 7.45 9.46 -2.03
CA GLN A 454 8.90 9.24 -1.99
C GLN A 454 9.51 8.80 -3.34
N LEU A 455 8.69 8.25 -4.24
CA LEU A 455 9.13 7.64 -5.50
C LEU A 455 8.91 8.57 -6.70
N LEU A 456 7.98 9.52 -6.59
CA LEU A 456 7.48 10.34 -7.70
C LEU A 456 8.56 11.14 -8.44
N ASP A 457 9.59 11.62 -7.73
CA ASP A 457 10.63 12.50 -8.28
C ASP A 457 11.93 11.75 -8.67
N LYS A 458 12.05 10.48 -8.32
CA LYS A 458 13.31 9.73 -8.45
C LYS A 458 13.31 8.73 -9.57
N GLU A 459 12.26 7.92 -9.61
CA GLU A 459 12.20 6.79 -10.52
C GLU A 459 11.75 7.23 -11.92
N PRO A 460 12.40 6.76 -13.00
CA PRO A 460 12.11 7.22 -14.35
C PRO A 460 10.67 6.92 -14.77
N SER A 461 10.11 5.79 -14.33
CA SER A 461 8.70 5.43 -14.58
C SER A 461 7.72 6.40 -13.93
N HIS A 462 8.04 6.91 -12.73
CA HIS A 462 7.17 7.82 -12.00
C HIS A 462 7.26 9.24 -12.55
N ILE A 463 8.48 9.68 -12.91
CA ILE A 463 8.69 10.95 -13.61
C ILE A 463 7.92 10.94 -14.95
N LEU A 464 7.95 9.83 -15.69
CA LEU A 464 7.17 9.67 -16.91
C LEU A 464 5.66 9.78 -16.67
N MET A 465 5.17 9.22 -15.56
CA MET A 465 3.76 9.35 -15.18
C MET A 465 3.37 10.83 -14.95
N VAL A 466 4.16 11.57 -14.16
CA VAL A 466 3.90 13.00 -13.91
C VAL A 466 3.99 13.83 -15.19
N ASN A 467 5.00 13.57 -16.04
CA ASN A 467 5.12 14.23 -17.34
C ASN A 467 3.95 13.91 -18.28
N SER A 468 3.38 12.71 -18.20
CA SER A 468 2.20 12.33 -18.99
C SER A 468 0.93 13.04 -18.49
N LEU A 469 0.79 13.24 -17.17
CA LEU A 469 -0.27 14.08 -16.60
C LEU A 469 -0.13 15.54 -17.06
N GLU A 470 1.09 16.07 -17.06
CA GLU A 470 1.39 17.41 -17.59
C GLU A 470 1.04 17.51 -19.08
N HIS A 471 1.30 16.47 -19.87
CA HIS A 471 0.93 16.42 -21.28
C HIS A 471 -0.59 16.40 -21.49
N GLU A 472 -1.34 15.63 -20.70
CA GLU A 472 -2.81 15.64 -20.72
C GLU A 472 -3.37 17.02 -20.33
N PHE A 473 -2.75 17.71 -19.36
CA PHE A 473 -3.08 19.10 -19.04
C PHE A 473 -2.84 20.01 -20.23
N LYS A 474 -1.66 19.97 -20.86
CA LYS A 474 -1.33 20.79 -22.04
C LYS A 474 -2.25 20.53 -23.23
N ARG A 475 -2.85 19.35 -23.33
CA ARG A 475 -3.78 18.99 -24.40
C ARG A 475 -5.16 19.65 -24.23
N TYR A 476 -5.66 19.76 -23.00
CA TYR A 476 -7.02 20.24 -22.73
C TYR A 476 -7.10 21.60 -22.07
N LEU A 477 -6.05 22.07 -21.40
CA LEU A 477 -6.06 23.31 -20.63
C LEU A 477 -5.14 24.35 -21.27
N GLN A 478 -5.35 25.61 -20.92
CA GLN A 478 -4.49 26.73 -21.28
C GLN A 478 -3.59 27.09 -20.07
N GLN A 479 -2.50 27.82 -20.31
CA GLN A 479 -1.61 28.31 -19.24
C GLN A 479 -1.19 27.21 -18.24
N VAL A 480 -0.58 26.12 -18.76
CA VAL A 480 -0.17 25.00 -17.91
C VAL A 480 1.17 25.30 -17.25
N HIS A 481 1.18 25.32 -15.93
CA HIS A 481 2.35 25.58 -15.11
C HIS A 481 2.73 24.36 -14.27
N ARG A 482 4.04 24.13 -14.13
CA ARG A 482 4.62 23.09 -13.30
C ARG A 482 5.40 23.74 -12.16
N HIS A 483 4.90 23.55 -10.95
CA HIS A 483 5.52 24.04 -9.73
C HIS A 483 6.32 22.91 -9.09
N ASN A 484 7.63 23.08 -9.01
CA ASN A 484 8.53 22.10 -8.40
C ASN A 484 9.02 22.62 -7.05
N PHE A 485 8.43 22.12 -5.96
CA PHE A 485 8.77 22.52 -4.60
C PHE A 485 9.88 21.65 -4.04
N ARG A 486 11.10 22.17 -3.97
CA ARG A 486 12.21 21.51 -3.28
C ARG A 486 12.14 21.76 -1.78
N GLN A 487 12.41 20.71 -1.01
CA GLN A 487 12.45 20.81 0.45
C GLN A 487 13.66 21.63 0.91
N ASP A 488 13.47 22.41 1.98
CA ASP A 488 14.59 23.08 2.65
C ASP A 488 15.48 22.05 3.33
N LYS A 489 16.80 22.22 3.19
CA LYS A 489 17.81 21.33 3.78
C LYS A 489 17.97 21.55 5.29
N ARG A 490 17.64 22.74 5.80
CA ARG A 490 17.85 23.09 7.22
C ARG A 490 16.67 22.68 8.10
N ASP A 491 15.45 22.95 7.65
CA ASP A 491 14.22 22.60 8.37
C ASP A 491 13.16 22.02 7.40
N PRO A 492 13.31 20.74 7.02
CA PRO A 492 12.37 20.10 6.12
C PRO A 492 11.02 19.80 6.80
N ASP A 493 9.92 20.24 6.18
CA ASP A 493 8.55 19.90 6.61
C ASP A 493 8.35 18.36 6.69
N ILE A 494 9.00 17.63 5.79
CA ILE A 494 9.01 16.17 5.75
C ILE A 494 10.39 15.63 5.36
N THR A 495 10.84 14.57 6.01
CA THR A 495 12.06 13.83 5.63
C THR A 495 11.73 12.39 5.32
N PHE A 496 12.11 11.94 4.13
CA PHE A 496 12.01 10.54 3.73
C PHE A 496 13.36 9.84 3.89
N PHE A 497 13.35 8.50 3.81
CA PHE A 497 14.54 7.68 3.98
C PHE A 497 14.68 6.71 2.81
N ASP A 498 15.92 6.31 2.50
CA ASP A 498 16.21 5.33 1.44
C ASP A 498 15.96 3.87 1.91
N GLN A 499 16.28 2.90 1.04
CA GLN A 499 16.16 1.45 1.31
C GLN A 499 14.72 0.95 1.50
N MET A 500 13.83 1.33 0.59
CA MET A 500 12.42 0.89 0.62
C MET A 500 12.20 -0.43 -0.13
N ASP A 501 13.02 -0.74 -1.13
CA ASP A 501 13.07 -1.99 -1.89
C ASP A 501 14.36 -2.71 -1.54
N GLN A 502 14.29 -3.94 -1.04
CA GLN A 502 15.49 -4.70 -0.64
C GLN A 502 15.40 -6.14 -1.13
N PRO A 503 16.48 -6.69 -1.72
CA PRO A 503 16.57 -8.12 -1.97
C PRO A 503 16.74 -8.85 -0.63
N ILE A 504 15.88 -9.85 -0.42
CA ILE A 504 15.91 -10.74 0.72
C ILE A 504 16.24 -12.15 0.23
N VAL A 505 17.19 -12.79 0.88
CA VAL A 505 17.53 -14.19 0.66
C VAL A 505 16.99 -15.01 1.81
N MET A 506 16.15 -15.99 1.49
CA MET A 506 15.70 -17.02 2.43
C MET A 506 16.40 -18.33 2.08
N TYR A 507 17.23 -18.83 2.98
CA TYR A 507 17.98 -20.06 2.76
C TYR A 507 17.74 -21.07 3.87
N ARG A 508 17.96 -22.33 3.50
CA ARG A 508 17.72 -23.48 4.35
C ARG A 508 18.95 -23.75 5.22
N VAL A 509 18.74 -23.81 6.53
CA VAL A 509 19.78 -24.02 7.53
C VAL A 509 19.56 -25.33 8.27
N LYS A 510 20.66 -26.04 8.53
CA LYS A 510 20.66 -27.25 9.33
C LYS A 510 20.41 -26.90 10.80
N PRO A 511 19.46 -27.56 11.49
CA PRO A 511 19.26 -27.34 12.92
C PRO A 511 20.48 -27.70 13.74
N ALA A 512 20.78 -26.94 14.80
CA ALA A 512 21.91 -27.24 15.71
C ALA A 512 21.82 -28.64 16.36
N ALA A 513 20.61 -29.20 16.50
CA ALA A 513 20.41 -30.56 17.00
C ALA A 513 20.97 -31.65 16.07
N PHE A 514 21.16 -31.35 14.78
CA PHE A 514 21.74 -32.27 13.81
C PHE A 514 23.22 -32.57 14.15
N ASP A 515 24.00 -31.56 14.54
CA ASP A 515 25.41 -31.76 14.89
C ASP A 515 25.55 -32.60 16.16
N LEU A 516 24.64 -32.43 17.13
CA LEU A 516 24.58 -33.27 18.33
C LEU A 516 24.23 -34.72 17.98
N PHE A 517 23.28 -34.93 17.07
CA PHE A 517 22.93 -36.25 16.57
C PHE A 517 24.12 -36.91 15.86
N LEU A 518 24.78 -36.17 14.96
CA LEU A 518 25.95 -36.65 14.24
C LEU A 518 27.08 -37.01 15.21
N GLY A 519 27.32 -36.19 16.24
CA GLY A 519 28.25 -36.50 17.32
C GLY A 519 27.87 -37.79 18.08
N GLY A 520 26.57 -37.99 18.35
CA GLY A 520 26.05 -39.22 18.93
C GLY A 520 26.27 -40.45 18.04
N CYS A 521 26.02 -40.34 16.73
CA CYS A 521 26.28 -41.40 15.76
C CYS A 521 27.77 -41.73 15.66
N ILE A 522 28.65 -40.72 15.66
CA ILE A 522 30.10 -40.91 15.65
C ILE A 522 30.56 -41.62 16.94
N ALA A 523 30.04 -41.21 18.10
CA ALA A 523 30.36 -41.84 19.38
C ALA A 523 29.88 -43.31 19.43
N ALA A 524 28.66 -43.57 18.96
CA ALA A 524 28.12 -44.93 18.87
C ALA A 524 28.94 -45.80 17.90
N TYR A 525 29.32 -45.27 16.74
CA TYR A 525 30.17 -45.96 15.78
C TYR A 525 31.53 -46.32 16.39
N LEU A 526 32.21 -45.35 17.01
CA LEU A 526 33.49 -45.60 17.69
C LEU A 526 33.35 -46.61 18.83
N GLY A 527 32.25 -46.55 19.60
CA GLY A 527 31.93 -47.52 20.64
C GLY A 527 31.75 -48.94 20.09
N ILE A 528 31.03 -49.10 18.99
CA ILE A 528 30.84 -50.40 18.32
C ILE A 528 32.17 -50.92 17.78
N VAL A 529 32.98 -50.08 17.14
CA VAL A 529 34.30 -50.47 16.62
C VAL A 529 35.22 -50.89 17.77
N TYR A 530 35.26 -50.13 18.85
CA TYR A 530 36.06 -50.46 20.03
C TYR A 530 35.62 -51.78 20.67
N TYR A 531 34.31 -51.98 20.83
CA TYR A 531 33.74 -53.23 21.35
C TYR A 531 34.03 -54.42 20.42
N ALA A 532 33.97 -54.22 19.11
CA ALA A 532 34.31 -55.25 18.12
C ALA A 532 35.80 -55.64 18.20
N ILE A 533 36.70 -54.67 18.39
CA ILE A 533 38.14 -54.93 18.56
C ILE A 533 38.41 -55.68 19.87
N GLN A 534 37.82 -55.26 20.99
CA GLN A 534 38.00 -55.95 22.28
C GLN A 534 37.48 -57.39 22.25
N ASN A 535 36.33 -57.60 21.62
CA ASN A 535 35.73 -58.94 21.50
C ASN A 535 36.28 -59.75 20.34
N PHE A 536 37.18 -59.21 19.52
CA PHE A 536 37.78 -59.91 18.38
C PHE A 536 38.51 -61.18 18.82
N GLY A 537 39.17 -61.16 20.00
CA GLY A 537 39.80 -62.35 20.59
C GLY A 537 38.80 -63.45 20.96
N CYS A 538 37.63 -63.08 21.48
CA CYS A 538 36.54 -64.02 21.81
C CYS A 538 35.83 -64.52 20.55
N PHE A 539 35.70 -63.66 19.53
CA PHE A 539 35.17 -64.03 18.22
C PHE A 539 36.10 -65.00 17.51
N TYR A 540 37.41 -64.77 17.56
CA TYR A 540 38.45 -65.64 16.99
C TYR A 540 38.51 -67.00 17.67
N THR A 541 38.40 -67.08 19.00
CA THR A 541 38.34 -68.37 19.72
C THR A 541 37.07 -69.15 19.42
N LYS A 542 35.90 -68.48 19.31
CA LYS A 542 34.65 -69.13 18.88
C LYS A 542 34.68 -69.59 17.43
N LEU A 543 35.28 -68.82 16.51
CA LEU A 543 35.52 -69.23 15.12
C LEU A 543 36.47 -70.43 15.04
N LYS A 544 37.56 -70.43 15.82
CA LYS A 544 38.50 -71.55 15.90
C LYS A 544 37.85 -72.81 16.46
N ALA A 545 36.93 -72.68 17.43
CA ALA A 545 36.14 -73.78 17.97
C ALA A 545 35.13 -74.33 16.94
N ALA A 546 34.46 -73.46 16.18
CA ALA A 546 33.50 -73.85 15.13
C ALA A 546 34.19 -74.50 13.91
N VAL A 547 35.41 -74.10 13.57
CA VAL A 547 36.21 -74.76 12.53
C VAL A 547 36.72 -76.13 13.02
N LYS A 548 37.08 -76.28 14.30
CA LYS A 548 37.45 -77.58 14.88
C LYS A 548 36.30 -78.58 14.91
N SER A 549 35.05 -78.15 15.15
CA SER A 549 33.90 -79.07 15.14
C SER A 549 33.45 -79.53 13.75
N LYS A 550 34.08 -79.03 12.68
CA LYS A 550 33.82 -79.43 11.29
C LYS A 550 34.88 -80.41 10.74
N HIS A 551 35.87 -80.75 11.56
CA HIS A 551 36.94 -81.73 11.27
C HIS A 551 36.93 -82.92 12.24
N GLN A 552 35.87 -83.05 13.03
CA GLN A 552 35.38 -84.33 13.57
C GLN A 552 34.09 -84.67 12.84
#